data_AF-E4Z304-F1
#
_entry.id   AF-E4Z304-F1
#
_cell.length_a   1.000
_cell.length_b   1.000
_cell.length_c   1.000
_cell.angle_alpha   90.00
_cell.angle_beta   90.00
_cell.angle_gamma   90.00
#
_symmetry.space_group_name_H-M   'P 1'
#
loop_
_entity.id
_entity.type
_entity.pdbx_description
1 polymer ?
#
loop_
_entity_poly.entity_id
_entity_poly.type
_entity_poly.pdbx_seq_one_letter_code
_entity_poly.pdbx_strand_id
1 'polypeptide(L)'
;AVGTDGGGSVRIPAGYCNLVGLFPSIGRVPQRGTSSGRAQNSQREFARLRKIAKRSEQNGLDFASQFFDSFRFRIFFGLRIRTCSAAGPMAHTPQDCARLYAVMAGTDYQVGSEQSRIQPEVTIPKTLLKSLVGLKVGIDQSWNQAGVPDALFNPFQKRLNWMIDQGAEIVHFIMPEKDVVYAAHLMCFSNEIASDVIRYQQQGKQVDYDVEMISNIQAQTVRATDYFIANKIRTKFMRIMDDLFSKMDIIATPMSKSTMVEIGAGDHLYGRSDANTVGKISYFTRIFNFVGCPGIMVQLGHDKNDVPFGFHMAAKWWNEEKLFEIAAFMESEAPYKKPVHLHTPPFKTA
;
A
#
# COMPACT_ATOMS: atom_id res chain seq x y z
N ALA A 1 -5.68 -6.62 -9.64
CA ALA A 1 -4.45 -5.86 -9.96
C ALA A 1 -3.40 -6.11 -8.87
N VAL A 2 -2.14 -5.78 -9.12
CA VAL A 2 -1.05 -5.83 -8.13
C VAL A 2 -0.40 -4.45 -8.07
N GLY A 3 -0.12 -3.96 -6.87
CA GLY A 3 0.60 -2.71 -6.64
C GLY A 3 1.68 -2.90 -5.56
N THR A 4 2.39 -1.83 -5.23
CA THR A 4 3.32 -1.78 -4.10
C THR A 4 2.80 -0.78 -3.06
N ASP A 5 2.88 -1.14 -1.78
CA ASP A 5 2.35 -0.34 -0.68
C ASP A 5 3.46 -0.08 0.33
N GLY A 6 4.00 1.15 0.29
CA GLY A 6 5.02 1.63 1.24
C GLY A 6 4.53 2.64 2.27
N GLY A 7 3.32 3.16 2.08
CA GLY A 7 2.65 4.13 2.95
C GLY A 7 1.13 4.09 2.80
N GLY A 8 0.59 3.00 2.26
CA GLY A 8 -0.83 2.85 1.91
C GLY A 8 -1.11 2.80 0.41
N SER A 9 -0.10 2.78 -0.47
CA SER A 9 -0.31 2.91 -1.92
C SER A 9 -1.08 1.75 -2.61
N VAL A 10 -1.44 0.69 -1.89
CA VAL A 10 -2.44 -0.31 -2.33
C VAL A 10 -3.77 -0.08 -1.62
N ARG A 11 -3.75 0.11 -0.30
CA ARG A 11 -4.95 0.28 0.53
C ARG A 11 -5.72 1.56 0.25
N ILE A 12 -5.02 2.68 0.10
CA ILE A 12 -5.58 4.02 -0.13
C ILE A 12 -6.36 4.07 -1.45
N PRO A 13 -5.76 3.74 -2.62
CA PRO A 13 -6.52 3.73 -3.87
C PRO A 13 -7.63 2.68 -3.84
N ALA A 14 -7.46 1.55 -3.15
CA ALA A 14 -8.56 0.60 -3.00
C ALA A 14 -9.78 1.23 -2.30
N GLY A 15 -9.56 2.01 -1.23
CA GLY A 15 -10.63 2.74 -0.54
C GLY A 15 -11.30 3.79 -1.42
N TYR A 16 -10.54 4.57 -2.19
CA TYR A 16 -11.09 5.61 -3.09
C TYR A 16 -11.67 5.07 -4.41
N CYS A 17 -11.43 3.81 -4.74
CA CYS A 17 -11.92 3.19 -5.98
C CYS A 17 -12.96 2.08 -5.70
N ASN A 18 -13.47 1.98 -4.47
CA ASN A 18 -14.42 0.95 -4.08
C ASN A 18 -13.92 -0.47 -4.40
N LEU A 19 -12.71 -0.78 -3.93
CA LEU A 19 -12.04 -2.07 -4.07
C LEU A 19 -11.56 -2.58 -2.71
N VAL A 20 -11.14 -3.82 -2.70
CA VAL A 20 -10.37 -4.42 -1.61
C VAL A 20 -8.88 -4.34 -1.94
N GLY A 21 -8.06 -3.88 -0.99
CA GLY A 21 -6.61 -3.79 -1.15
C GLY A 21 -5.88 -4.33 0.08
N LEU A 22 -4.95 -5.26 -0.13
CA LEU A 22 -4.13 -5.84 0.94
C LEU A 22 -2.69 -5.33 0.88
N PHE A 23 -2.21 -4.79 2.00
CA PHE A 23 -0.79 -4.74 2.33
C PHE A 23 -0.44 -5.99 3.15
N PRO A 24 0.30 -6.96 2.61
CA PRO A 24 0.69 -8.15 3.36
C PRO A 24 1.83 -7.83 4.33
N SER A 25 2.08 -8.73 5.28
CA SER A 25 3.22 -8.62 6.19
C SER A 25 4.52 -8.49 5.39
N ILE A 26 5.45 -7.65 5.85
CA ILE A 26 6.75 -7.52 5.18
C ILE A 26 7.47 -8.87 5.22
N GLY A 27 7.88 -9.36 4.05
CA GLY A 27 8.45 -10.69 3.85
C GLY A 27 7.45 -11.71 3.30
N ARG A 28 6.14 -11.50 3.44
CA ARG A 28 5.11 -12.48 2.98
C ARG A 28 5.15 -12.73 1.48
N VAL A 29 5.24 -11.66 0.70
CA VAL A 29 5.34 -11.69 -0.76
C VAL A 29 6.79 -11.40 -1.17
N PRO A 30 7.43 -12.27 -1.98
CA PRO A 30 8.74 -12.00 -2.56
C PRO A 30 8.74 -10.70 -3.37
N GLN A 31 9.73 -9.83 -3.13
CA GLN A 31 9.81 -8.53 -3.80
C GLN A 31 10.67 -8.56 -5.08
N ARG A 32 11.12 -9.74 -5.53
CA ARG A 32 11.94 -9.85 -6.74
C ARG A 32 11.14 -9.37 -7.95
N GLY A 33 11.69 -8.40 -8.69
CA GLY A 33 11.05 -7.83 -9.87
C GLY A 33 10.00 -6.74 -9.58
N THR A 34 9.68 -6.47 -8.31
CA THR A 34 8.88 -5.30 -7.91
C THR A 34 9.80 -4.10 -7.66
N SER A 35 9.22 -2.91 -7.47
CA SER A 35 10.02 -1.76 -7.04
C SER A 35 10.85 -2.10 -5.80
N SER A 36 10.23 -2.78 -4.83
CA SER A 36 10.80 -3.16 -3.54
C SER A 36 11.87 -4.28 -3.55
N GLY A 37 12.30 -4.84 -4.71
CA GLY A 37 13.34 -5.88 -4.72
C GLY A 37 14.33 -5.87 -5.88
N ARG A 38 15.15 -6.93 -5.97
CA ARG A 38 16.30 -7.01 -6.89
C ARG A 38 15.85 -7.55 -8.26
N ALA A 39 15.76 -6.70 -9.28
CA ALA A 39 15.69 -7.18 -10.66
C ALA A 39 17.04 -7.83 -11.05
N GLN A 40 17.02 -9.09 -11.49
CA GLN A 40 18.25 -9.86 -11.74
C GLN A 40 18.74 -9.84 -13.20
N ASN A 41 18.02 -9.27 -14.18
CA ASN A 41 18.32 -9.56 -15.60
C ASN A 41 18.23 -8.39 -16.60
N SER A 42 18.56 -7.16 -16.22
CA SER A 42 18.64 -6.08 -17.22
C SER A 42 19.75 -6.32 -18.25
N GLN A 43 20.92 -6.85 -17.86
CA GLN A 43 22.05 -6.98 -18.79
C GLN A 43 21.82 -7.95 -19.96
N ARG A 44 21.05 -9.04 -19.78
CA ARG A 44 20.78 -10.01 -20.86
C ARG A 44 19.77 -9.49 -21.88
N GLU A 45 18.76 -8.73 -21.45
CA GLU A 45 17.79 -8.12 -22.36
C GLU A 45 18.39 -6.94 -23.12
N PHE A 46 19.22 -6.11 -22.47
CA PHE A 46 19.97 -5.04 -23.15
C PHE A 46 20.96 -5.58 -24.20
N ALA A 47 21.60 -6.72 -23.96
CA ALA A 47 22.46 -7.38 -24.96
C ALA A 47 21.67 -7.91 -26.17
N ARG A 48 20.44 -8.40 -25.95
CA ARG A 48 19.53 -8.88 -27.01
C ARG A 48 18.99 -7.73 -27.85
N LEU A 49 18.58 -6.63 -27.19
CA LEU A 49 18.10 -5.41 -27.84
C LEU A 49 19.21 -4.70 -28.62
N ARG A 50 20.45 -4.65 -28.11
CA ARG A 50 21.60 -4.14 -28.86
C ARG A 50 21.92 -4.96 -30.11
N LYS A 51 21.72 -6.29 -30.07
CA LYS A 51 21.88 -7.17 -31.24
C LYS A 51 20.80 -6.95 -32.30
N ILE A 52 19.57 -6.67 -31.87
CA ILE A 52 18.43 -6.37 -32.75
C ILE A 52 18.61 -4.97 -33.38
N ALA A 53 19.01 -3.97 -32.59
CA ALA A 53 19.30 -2.61 -33.06
C ALA A 53 20.43 -2.60 -34.12
N LYS A 54 21.55 -3.29 -33.86
CA LYS A 54 22.64 -3.42 -34.84
C LYS A 54 22.22 -4.11 -36.15
N ARG A 55 21.29 -5.07 -36.09
CA ARG A 55 20.74 -5.73 -37.30
C ARG A 55 19.79 -4.82 -38.08
N SER A 56 19.06 -3.94 -37.40
CA SER A 56 18.18 -2.97 -38.03
C SER A 56 18.96 -1.86 -38.76
N GLU A 57 20.03 -1.36 -38.13
CA GLU A 57 20.93 -0.35 -38.74
C GLU A 57 21.63 -0.89 -40.00
N GLN A 58 22.04 -2.16 -40.00
CA GLN A 58 22.66 -2.81 -41.17
C GLN A 58 21.71 -2.97 -42.36
N ASN A 59 20.39 -2.92 -42.14
CA ASN A 59 19.37 -3.09 -43.17
C ASN A 59 18.69 -1.77 -43.59
N GLY A 60 19.23 -0.62 -43.19
CA GLY A 60 18.78 0.70 -43.66
C GLY A 60 17.37 1.11 -43.23
N LEU A 61 16.79 0.44 -42.23
CA LEU A 61 15.46 0.78 -41.72
C LEU A 61 15.59 1.70 -40.49
N ASP A 62 15.16 2.95 -40.65
CA ASP A 62 14.99 3.93 -39.56
C ASP A 62 13.77 3.59 -38.69
N PHE A 63 13.84 2.41 -38.06
CA PHE A 63 12.83 1.95 -37.09
C PHE A 63 13.14 2.48 -35.68
N ALA A 64 14.34 3.01 -35.46
CA ALA A 64 14.84 3.40 -34.14
C ALA A 64 14.29 4.76 -33.65
N SER A 65 13.95 5.67 -34.55
CA SER A 65 13.38 6.97 -34.16
C SER A 65 11.90 6.86 -33.77
N GLN A 66 11.11 6.08 -34.51
CA GLN A 66 9.64 6.02 -34.31
C GLN A 66 9.18 5.00 -33.27
N PHE A 67 9.93 3.92 -33.06
CA PHE A 67 9.53 2.87 -32.10
C PHE A 67 9.82 3.24 -30.63
N PHE A 68 10.76 4.16 -30.37
CA PHE A 68 11.09 4.61 -29.01
C PHE A 68 10.20 5.75 -28.51
N ASP A 69 9.66 6.59 -29.39
CA ASP A 69 8.76 7.69 -29.00
C ASP A 69 7.35 7.21 -28.58
N SER A 70 6.95 6.03 -29.02
CA SER A 70 5.61 5.47 -28.80
C SER A 70 5.50 4.53 -27.59
N PHE A 71 6.59 4.29 -26.85
CA PHE A 71 6.60 3.50 -25.60
C PHE A 71 6.76 4.37 -24.35
N ARG A 72 5.97 5.45 -24.24
CA ARG A 72 5.83 6.24 -22.99
C ARG A 72 4.86 5.61 -21.97
N PHE A 73 4.92 4.29 -21.79
CA PHE A 73 4.47 3.71 -20.53
C PHE A 73 5.59 3.95 -19.52
N ARG A 74 5.46 5.01 -18.71
CA ARG A 74 6.35 5.27 -17.56
C ARG A 74 6.15 4.16 -16.54
N ILE A 75 6.96 3.14 -16.70
CA ILE A 75 6.95 1.92 -15.94
C ILE A 75 7.58 2.19 -14.57
N PHE A 76 6.77 2.13 -13.52
CA PHE A 76 7.15 2.13 -12.10
C PHE A 76 7.84 0.80 -11.68
N PHE A 77 8.86 0.33 -12.42
CA PHE A 77 9.67 -0.81 -12.00
C PHE A 77 11.02 -0.36 -11.41
N GLY A 78 11.16 -0.47 -10.08
CA GLY A 78 12.45 -0.79 -9.48
C GLY A 78 12.97 0.06 -8.30
N LEU A 79 12.20 0.98 -7.71
CA LEU A 79 12.59 1.72 -6.49
C LEU A 79 12.60 0.85 -5.22
N ARG A 80 13.80 0.52 -4.74
CA ARG A 80 14.03 -0.47 -3.67
C ARG A 80 13.72 0.03 -2.26
N ILE A 81 12.44 0.05 -1.91
CA ILE A 81 11.99 0.21 -0.53
C ILE A 81 11.79 -1.19 0.07
N ARG A 82 12.70 -1.65 0.92
CA ARG A 82 12.69 -3.01 1.49
C ARG A 82 12.13 -3.11 2.89
N THR A 83 12.14 -2.03 3.67
CA THR A 83 11.78 -2.12 5.09
C THR A 83 10.40 -1.58 5.43
N CYS A 84 9.73 -0.93 4.47
CA CYS A 84 8.38 -0.39 4.65
C CYS A 84 7.41 -0.75 3.52
N SER A 85 7.87 -1.36 2.43
CA SER A 85 7.06 -1.61 1.24
C SER A 85 6.94 -3.08 0.91
N ALA A 86 5.74 -3.49 0.50
CA ALA A 86 5.48 -4.81 -0.03
C ALA A 86 4.53 -4.72 -1.23
N ALA A 87 4.72 -5.62 -2.20
CA ALA A 87 3.71 -5.88 -3.21
C ALA A 87 2.43 -6.47 -2.60
N GLY A 88 1.27 -5.95 -3.03
CA GLY A 88 -0.03 -6.29 -2.50
C GLY A 88 -1.11 -6.34 -3.59
N PRO A 89 -2.09 -7.24 -3.49
CA PRO A 89 -3.19 -7.33 -4.45
C PRO A 89 -4.27 -6.28 -4.19
N MET A 90 -4.96 -5.90 -5.28
CA MET A 90 -6.25 -5.23 -5.25
C MET A 90 -7.26 -6.01 -6.09
N ALA A 91 -8.49 -6.16 -5.60
CA ALA A 91 -9.58 -6.81 -6.30
C ALA A 91 -10.95 -6.23 -5.92
N HIS A 92 -12.00 -6.64 -6.62
CA HIS A 92 -13.36 -6.19 -6.32
C HIS A 92 -13.95 -6.83 -5.06
N THR A 93 -13.48 -8.03 -4.71
CA THR A 93 -14.00 -8.80 -3.57
C THR A 93 -12.84 -9.27 -2.69
N PRO A 94 -13.07 -9.50 -1.38
CA PRO A 94 -12.09 -10.11 -0.49
C PRO A 94 -11.60 -11.47 -0.99
N GLN A 95 -12.49 -12.27 -1.60
CA GLN A 95 -12.18 -13.61 -2.09
C GLN A 95 -11.25 -13.56 -3.30
N ASP A 96 -11.48 -12.64 -4.24
CA ASP A 96 -10.56 -12.47 -5.38
C ASP A 96 -9.22 -11.91 -4.93
N CYS A 97 -9.23 -10.99 -3.96
CA CYS A 97 -8.02 -10.45 -3.35
C CYS A 97 -7.22 -11.55 -2.63
N ALA A 98 -7.89 -12.45 -1.91
CA ALA A 98 -7.30 -13.61 -1.23
C ALA A 98 -6.71 -14.62 -2.22
N ARG A 99 -7.38 -14.88 -3.35
CA ARG A 99 -6.85 -15.76 -4.42
C ARG A 99 -5.59 -15.19 -5.05
N LEU A 100 -5.58 -13.88 -5.35
CA LEU A 100 -4.38 -13.19 -5.84
C LEU A 100 -3.25 -13.27 -4.82
N TYR A 101 -3.55 -13.00 -3.55
CA TYR A 101 -2.61 -13.13 -2.44
C TYR A 101 -2.01 -14.54 -2.35
N ALA A 102 -2.84 -15.59 -2.44
CA ALA A 102 -2.39 -16.98 -2.37
C ALA A 102 -1.37 -17.35 -3.46
N VAL A 103 -1.48 -16.75 -4.65
CA VAL A 103 -0.53 -16.97 -5.75
C VAL A 103 0.75 -16.16 -5.56
N MET A 104 0.65 -14.98 -4.95
CA MET A 104 1.77 -14.05 -4.75
C MET A 104 2.64 -14.39 -3.53
N ALA A 105 2.02 -14.89 -2.46
CA ALA A 105 2.66 -15.10 -1.18
C ALA A 105 3.43 -16.43 -1.12
N GLY A 106 4.49 -16.45 -0.32
CA GLY A 106 5.27 -17.65 -0.05
C GLY A 106 6.77 -17.43 -0.23
N THR A 107 7.52 -18.49 0.01
CA THR A 107 8.97 -18.46 0.00
C THR A 107 9.54 -18.42 -1.41
N ASP A 108 10.50 -17.52 -1.64
CA ASP A 108 11.30 -17.48 -2.86
C ASP A 108 12.80 -17.68 -2.55
N TYR A 109 13.37 -18.72 -3.15
CA TYR A 109 14.79 -19.11 -3.01
C TYR A 109 15.71 -18.38 -3.98
N GLN A 110 15.18 -17.54 -4.87
CA GLN A 110 15.98 -16.66 -5.72
C GLN A 110 16.67 -15.56 -4.89
N VAL A 111 17.79 -15.06 -5.40
CA VAL A 111 18.55 -13.98 -4.75
C VAL A 111 17.75 -12.68 -4.77
N GLY A 112 17.68 -12.01 -3.62
CA GLY A 112 16.92 -10.78 -3.43
C GLY A 112 15.54 -10.96 -2.78
N SER A 113 15.15 -12.20 -2.47
CA SER A 113 13.89 -12.57 -1.80
C SER A 113 14.12 -13.18 -0.42
N GLU A 114 15.29 -12.97 0.20
CA GLU A 114 15.70 -13.65 1.43
C GLU A 114 14.72 -13.42 2.59
N GLN A 115 14.08 -12.25 2.66
CA GLN A 115 13.06 -11.94 3.67
C GLN A 115 11.85 -12.88 3.61
N SER A 116 11.52 -13.41 2.43
CA SER A 116 10.43 -14.37 2.25
C SER A 116 10.73 -15.78 2.74
N ARG A 117 11.96 -16.04 3.18
CA ARG A 117 12.35 -17.36 3.72
C ARG A 117 12.08 -17.46 5.22
N ILE A 118 11.75 -16.34 5.88
CA ILE A 118 11.52 -16.24 7.32
C ILE A 118 10.05 -15.85 7.54
N GLN A 119 9.16 -16.77 7.18
CA GLN A 119 7.72 -16.61 7.35
C GLN A 119 7.08 -17.96 7.70
N PRO A 120 5.96 -17.97 8.43
CA PRO A 120 5.14 -19.17 8.58
C PRO A 120 4.48 -19.54 7.24
N GLU A 121 3.87 -20.73 7.18
CA GLU A 121 3.08 -21.15 6.03
C GLU A 121 2.02 -20.11 5.67
N VAL A 122 1.76 -19.95 4.37
CA VAL A 122 0.75 -19.03 3.87
C VAL A 122 -0.62 -19.69 4.05
N THR A 123 -1.51 -19.00 4.77
CA THR A 123 -2.90 -19.44 4.94
C THR A 123 -3.87 -18.46 4.26
N ILE A 124 -5.01 -19.01 3.81
CA ILE A 124 -6.14 -18.26 3.28
C ILE A 124 -7.43 -18.84 3.87
N PRO A 125 -8.48 -18.02 4.05
CA PRO A 125 -9.72 -18.50 4.62
C PRO A 125 -10.33 -19.60 3.75
N LYS A 126 -10.66 -20.74 4.37
CA LYS A 126 -11.36 -21.85 3.70
C LYS A 126 -12.88 -21.74 3.81
N THR A 127 -13.35 -21.05 4.84
CA THR A 127 -14.78 -20.88 5.15
C THR A 127 -15.06 -19.46 5.57
N LEU A 128 -16.29 -19.01 5.35
CA LEU A 128 -16.77 -17.73 5.85
C LEU A 128 -17.03 -17.81 7.36
N LEU A 129 -16.75 -16.72 8.10
CA LEU A 129 -17.23 -16.58 9.46
C LEU A 129 -18.76 -16.59 9.49
N LYS A 130 -19.34 -17.08 10.59
CA LYS A 130 -20.80 -17.04 10.81
C LYS A 130 -21.22 -15.89 11.72
N SER A 131 -20.30 -15.39 12.54
CA SER A 131 -20.46 -14.24 13.42
C SER A 131 -19.07 -13.68 13.76
N LEU A 132 -19.04 -12.51 14.41
CA LEU A 132 -17.81 -11.92 14.95
C LEU A 132 -17.64 -12.20 16.46
N VAL A 133 -18.38 -13.17 17.00
CA VAL A 133 -18.30 -13.55 18.42
C VAL A 133 -16.87 -13.95 18.78
N GLY A 134 -16.31 -13.28 19.78
CA GLY A 134 -14.94 -13.51 20.27
C GLY A 134 -13.85 -12.74 19.50
N LEU A 135 -14.20 -11.99 18.44
CA LEU A 135 -13.26 -11.09 17.78
C LEU A 135 -13.03 -9.84 18.64
N LYS A 136 -11.78 -9.52 18.95
CA LYS A 136 -11.38 -8.31 19.67
C LYS A 136 -10.90 -7.22 18.72
N VAL A 137 -11.64 -6.14 18.63
CA VAL A 137 -11.37 -4.99 17.75
C VAL A 137 -10.79 -3.84 18.56
N GLY A 138 -9.51 -3.55 18.34
CA GLY A 138 -8.80 -2.43 18.93
C GLY A 138 -9.21 -1.09 18.34
N ILE A 139 -9.62 -0.15 19.19
CA ILE A 139 -10.01 1.20 18.78
C ILE A 139 -9.35 2.27 19.65
N ASP A 140 -8.65 3.20 19.00
CA ASP A 140 -8.30 4.51 19.57
C ASP A 140 -9.28 5.55 19.03
N GLN A 141 -10.28 5.90 19.85
CA GLN A 141 -11.33 6.84 19.48
C GLN A 141 -10.76 8.22 19.11
N SER A 142 -9.79 8.69 19.88
CA SER A 142 -9.18 10.01 19.68
C SER A 142 -8.45 10.06 18.35
N TRP A 143 -7.73 8.99 18.01
CA TRP A 143 -6.99 8.88 16.76
C TRP A 143 -7.92 8.76 15.56
N ASN A 144 -9.02 8.02 15.70
CA ASN A 144 -10.00 7.77 14.64
C ASN A 144 -10.96 8.94 14.39
N GLN A 145 -11.13 9.88 15.33
CA GLN A 145 -12.04 11.01 15.17
C GLN A 145 -11.31 12.34 14.89
N ALA A 146 -10.16 12.58 15.52
CA ALA A 146 -9.50 13.89 15.46
C ALA A 146 -9.07 14.27 14.03
N GLY A 147 -9.72 15.28 13.45
CA GLY A 147 -9.42 15.77 12.11
C GLY A 147 -9.84 14.83 10.97
N VAL A 148 -10.71 13.86 11.25
CA VAL A 148 -11.38 13.03 10.22
C VAL A 148 -12.72 13.69 9.87
N PRO A 149 -13.00 13.97 8.58
CA PRO A 149 -14.31 14.48 8.17
C PRO A 149 -15.45 13.54 8.57
N ASP A 150 -16.59 14.10 8.97
CA ASP A 150 -17.78 13.33 9.35
C ASP A 150 -18.26 12.37 8.26
N ALA A 151 -18.05 12.72 6.99
CA ALA A 151 -18.35 11.88 5.83
C ALA A 151 -17.57 10.55 5.82
N LEU A 152 -16.40 10.49 6.49
CA LEU A 152 -15.59 9.27 6.65
C LEU A 152 -15.77 8.65 8.04
N PHE A 153 -15.86 9.49 9.08
CA PHE A 153 -15.98 9.03 10.45
C PHE A 153 -17.34 8.38 10.74
N ASN A 154 -18.46 8.97 10.29
CA ASN A 154 -19.79 8.45 10.59
C ASN A 154 -20.03 7.06 9.98
N PRO A 155 -19.66 6.79 8.70
CA PRO A 155 -19.79 5.43 8.17
C PRO A 155 -18.85 4.43 8.83
N PHE A 156 -17.63 4.85 9.19
CA PHE A 156 -16.71 4.02 9.97
C PHE A 156 -17.32 3.63 11.32
N GLN A 157 -17.85 4.61 12.08
CA GLN A 157 -18.49 4.37 13.37
C GLN A 157 -19.74 3.50 13.22
N LYS A 158 -20.56 3.72 12.18
CA LYS A 158 -21.72 2.87 11.87
C LYS A 158 -21.30 1.43 11.64
N ARG A 159 -20.20 1.20 10.90
CA ARG A 159 -19.69 -0.16 10.69
C ARG A 159 -19.16 -0.77 11.98
N LEU A 160 -18.47 0.01 12.81
CA LEU A 160 -17.98 -0.45 14.10
C LEU A 160 -19.14 -0.91 15.00
N ASN A 161 -20.21 -0.12 15.09
CA ASN A 161 -21.42 -0.50 15.84
C ASN A 161 -22.04 -1.79 15.30
N TRP A 162 -22.12 -1.92 13.96
CA TRP A 162 -22.57 -3.17 13.35
C TRP A 162 -21.66 -4.36 13.72
N MET A 163 -20.34 -4.19 13.81
CA MET A 163 -19.45 -5.29 14.26
C MET A 163 -19.77 -5.72 15.70
N ILE A 164 -20.10 -4.78 16.58
CA ILE A 164 -20.56 -5.06 17.95
C ILE A 164 -21.86 -5.86 17.92
N ASP A 165 -22.83 -5.47 17.09
CA ASP A 165 -24.10 -6.19 16.92
C ASP A 165 -23.88 -7.64 16.42
N GLN A 166 -22.80 -7.88 15.68
CA GLN A 166 -22.38 -9.23 15.22
C GLN A 166 -21.55 -10.00 16.26
N GLY A 167 -21.34 -9.44 17.46
CA GLY A 167 -20.69 -10.09 18.60
C GLY A 167 -19.21 -9.75 18.80
N ALA A 168 -18.66 -8.78 18.08
CA ALA A 168 -17.27 -8.33 18.30
C ALA A 168 -17.14 -7.56 19.62
N GLU A 169 -16.02 -7.78 20.33
CA GLU A 169 -15.64 -7.06 21.53
C GLU A 169 -14.75 -5.86 21.17
N ILE A 170 -15.07 -4.66 21.65
CA ILE A 170 -14.22 -3.48 21.45
C ILE A 170 -13.20 -3.37 22.57
N VAL A 171 -11.93 -3.34 22.19
CA VAL A 171 -10.81 -3.09 23.09
C VAL A 171 -10.34 -1.66 22.89
N HIS A 172 -10.66 -0.77 23.84
CA HIS A 172 -10.21 0.61 23.78
C HIS A 172 -8.73 0.72 24.15
N PHE A 173 -7.97 1.47 23.36
CA PHE A 173 -6.56 1.78 23.63
C PHE A 173 -6.21 3.18 23.12
N ILE A 174 -5.02 3.65 23.48
CA ILE A 174 -4.43 4.87 22.91
C ILE A 174 -3.19 4.45 22.14
N MET A 175 -3.11 4.77 20.85
CA MET A 175 -1.97 4.45 20.01
C MET A 175 -0.74 5.23 20.49
N PRO A 176 0.26 4.57 21.09
CA PRO A 176 1.40 5.27 21.68
C PRO A 176 2.31 5.84 20.59
N GLU A 177 2.87 7.02 20.82
CA GLU A 177 3.99 7.59 20.02
C GLU A 177 3.74 7.71 18.51
N LYS A 178 2.48 7.68 18.06
CA LYS A 178 2.10 7.71 16.63
C LYS A 178 2.81 8.80 15.84
N ASP A 179 2.93 10.01 16.36
CA ASP A 179 3.56 11.15 15.67
C ASP A 179 5.07 10.94 15.43
N VAL A 180 5.76 10.35 16.41
CA VAL A 180 7.18 10.00 16.29
C VAL A 180 7.36 8.86 15.28
N VAL A 181 6.44 7.88 15.29
CA VAL A 181 6.44 6.78 14.33
C VAL A 181 6.20 7.26 12.90
N TYR A 182 5.32 8.26 12.69
CA TYR A 182 5.12 8.88 11.38
C TYR A 182 6.40 9.51 10.84
N ALA A 183 7.10 10.28 11.68
CA ALA A 183 8.36 10.89 11.29
C ALA A 183 9.42 9.81 10.97
N ALA A 184 9.53 8.78 11.80
CA ALA A 184 10.48 7.68 11.59
C ALA A 184 10.18 6.87 10.31
N HIS A 185 8.90 6.63 10.01
CA HIS A 185 8.47 6.03 8.74
C HIS A 185 8.94 6.85 7.55
N LEU A 186 8.68 8.16 7.56
CA LEU A 186 9.07 9.04 6.46
C LEU A 186 10.58 9.02 6.26
N MET A 187 11.38 9.06 7.35
CA MET A 187 12.84 8.97 7.29
C MET A 187 13.32 7.66 6.65
N CYS A 188 12.79 6.51 7.07
CA CYS A 188 13.20 5.23 6.48
C CYS A 188 12.77 5.12 5.00
N PHE A 189 11.50 5.43 4.72
CA PHE A 189 10.91 5.32 3.39
C PHE A 189 11.65 6.19 2.37
N SER A 190 11.92 7.45 2.72
CA SER A 190 12.58 8.40 1.83
C SER A 190 14.06 8.08 1.59
N ASN A 191 14.80 7.65 2.61
CA ASN A 191 16.22 7.30 2.48
C ASN A 191 16.41 6.08 1.56
N GLU A 192 15.49 5.11 1.63
CA GLU A 192 15.51 3.96 0.73
C GLU A 192 15.22 4.35 -0.72
N ILE A 193 14.29 5.28 -0.95
CA ILE A 193 14.07 5.86 -2.28
C ILE A 193 15.34 6.58 -2.76
N ALA A 194 15.90 7.49 -1.96
CA ALA A 194 17.04 8.31 -2.36
C ALA A 194 18.27 7.47 -2.70
N SER A 195 18.58 6.46 -1.88
CA SER A 195 19.67 5.50 -2.15
C SER A 195 19.50 4.82 -3.50
N ASP A 196 18.27 4.47 -3.86
CA ASP A 196 17.99 3.82 -5.13
C ASP A 196 17.98 4.79 -6.32
N VAL A 197 17.48 6.02 -6.14
CA VAL A 197 17.55 7.08 -7.15
C VAL A 197 18.99 7.40 -7.52
N ILE A 198 19.89 7.56 -6.54
CA ILE A 198 21.33 7.77 -6.77
C ILE A 198 21.89 6.63 -7.64
N ARG A 199 21.54 5.38 -7.34
CA ARG A 199 21.95 4.21 -8.13
C ARG A 199 21.41 4.27 -9.57
N TYR A 200 20.17 4.72 -9.78
CA TYR A 200 19.58 4.88 -11.11
C TYR A 200 20.27 5.99 -11.91
N GLN A 201 20.50 7.14 -11.29
CA GLN A 201 21.19 8.28 -11.89
C GLN A 201 22.64 7.93 -12.27
N GLN A 202 23.36 7.18 -11.42
CA GLN A 202 24.69 6.64 -11.75
C GLN A 202 24.69 5.69 -12.95
N GLN A 203 23.54 5.08 -13.29
CA GLN A 203 23.36 4.25 -14.48
C GLN A 203 22.92 5.07 -15.71
N GLY A 204 22.86 6.41 -15.60
CA GLY A 204 22.38 7.30 -16.67
C GLY A 204 20.87 7.23 -16.90
N LYS A 205 20.09 6.73 -15.94
CA LYS A 205 18.63 6.62 -16.05
C LYS A 205 17.96 7.84 -15.45
N GLN A 206 16.90 8.30 -16.11
CA GLN A 206 16.02 9.33 -15.58
C GLN A 206 15.02 8.71 -14.60
N VAL A 207 14.61 9.52 -13.62
CA VAL A 207 13.53 9.22 -12.67
C VAL A 207 12.43 10.26 -12.86
N ASP A 208 11.21 9.92 -12.47
CA ASP A 208 10.10 10.87 -12.53
C ASP A 208 10.32 12.05 -11.57
N TYR A 209 9.76 13.20 -11.91
CA TYR A 209 10.00 14.47 -11.21
C TYR A 209 9.58 14.41 -9.72
N ASP A 210 8.50 13.69 -9.40
CA ASP A 210 8.03 13.47 -8.04
C ASP A 210 9.02 12.63 -7.22
N VAL A 211 9.59 11.58 -7.81
CA VAL A 211 10.63 10.74 -7.22
C VAL A 211 11.92 11.53 -7.01
N GLU A 212 12.31 12.32 -8.00
CA GLU A 212 13.48 13.20 -7.91
C GLU A 212 13.31 14.26 -6.82
N MET A 213 12.13 14.89 -6.73
CA MET A 213 11.82 15.86 -5.69
C MET A 213 11.94 15.23 -4.30
N ILE A 214 11.35 14.05 -4.08
CA ILE A 214 11.45 13.32 -2.81
C ILE A 214 12.92 13.00 -2.50
N SER A 215 13.67 12.49 -3.48
CA SER A 215 15.09 12.15 -3.32
C SER A 215 15.94 13.38 -2.96
N ASN A 216 15.75 14.50 -3.66
CA ASN A 216 16.57 15.71 -3.52
C ASN A 216 16.31 16.43 -2.20
N ILE A 217 15.03 16.55 -1.78
CA ILE A 217 14.70 17.09 -0.46
C ILE A 217 15.45 16.28 0.62
N GLN A 218 15.51 14.97 0.45
CA GLN A 218 15.98 14.06 1.50
C GLN A 218 17.51 13.93 1.54
N ALA A 219 18.16 13.89 0.37
CA ALA A 219 19.62 13.92 0.24
C ALA A 219 20.24 15.18 0.88
N GLN A 220 19.46 16.26 1.01
CA GLN A 220 19.91 17.52 1.60
C GLN A 220 19.58 17.65 3.09
N THR A 221 18.61 16.89 3.63
CA THR A 221 18.07 17.16 4.99
C THR A 221 18.20 16.02 5.98
N VAL A 222 18.52 14.78 5.57
CA VAL A 222 18.56 13.63 6.49
C VAL A 222 19.96 13.07 6.66
N ARG A 223 20.41 12.94 7.92
CA ARG A 223 21.72 12.35 8.24
C ARG A 223 21.60 10.85 8.45
N ALA A 224 22.70 10.13 8.25
CA ALA A 224 22.77 8.70 8.55
C ALA A 224 22.40 8.36 10.01
N THR A 225 22.70 9.26 10.97
CA THR A 225 22.31 9.11 12.37
C THR A 225 20.79 9.14 12.55
N ASP A 226 20.07 9.92 11.75
CA ASP A 226 18.61 10.04 11.85
C ASP A 226 17.95 8.75 11.35
N TYR A 227 18.49 8.13 10.29
CA TYR A 227 18.07 6.80 9.83
C TYR A 227 18.31 5.71 10.89
N PHE A 228 19.44 5.76 11.61
CA PHE A 228 19.72 4.84 12.71
C PHE A 228 18.76 5.02 13.89
N ILE A 229 18.44 6.27 14.25
CA ILE A 229 17.44 6.58 15.29
C ILE A 229 16.05 6.09 14.86
N ALA A 230 15.65 6.29 13.61
CA ALA A 230 14.39 5.79 13.09
C ALA A 230 14.27 4.27 13.23
N ASN A 231 15.34 3.52 12.96
CA ASN A 231 15.35 2.06 13.17
C ASN A 231 15.28 1.64 14.64
N LYS A 232 15.83 2.42 15.58
CA LYS A 232 15.60 2.18 17.02
C LYS A 232 14.15 2.40 17.41
N ILE A 233 13.51 3.45 16.88
CA ILE A 233 12.08 3.71 17.04
C ILE A 233 11.27 2.54 16.48
N ARG A 234 11.64 2.02 15.30
CA ARG A 234 11.01 0.82 14.71
C ARG A 234 11.04 -0.36 15.68
N THR A 235 12.20 -0.73 16.20
CA THR A 235 12.33 -1.86 17.14
C THR A 235 11.48 -1.67 18.40
N LYS A 236 11.47 -0.46 18.97
CA LYS A 236 10.62 -0.13 20.12
C LYS A 236 9.14 -0.27 19.75
N PHE A 237 8.72 0.30 18.63
CA PHE A 237 7.33 0.30 18.22
C PHE A 237 6.83 -1.09 17.82
N MET A 238 7.68 -1.95 17.23
CA MET A 238 7.34 -3.36 17.01
C MET A 238 6.99 -4.09 18.32
N ARG A 239 7.70 -3.82 19.43
CA ARG A 239 7.35 -4.40 20.74
C ARG A 239 6.03 -3.87 21.29
N ILE A 240 5.74 -2.58 21.07
CA ILE A 240 4.46 -1.97 21.44
C ILE A 240 3.32 -2.63 20.65
N MET A 241 3.48 -2.78 19.34
CA MET A 241 2.49 -3.43 18.48
C MET A 241 2.27 -4.90 18.87
N ASP A 242 3.32 -5.62 19.26
CA ASP A 242 3.21 -7.00 19.76
C ASP A 242 2.39 -7.09 21.07
N ASP A 243 2.62 -6.18 22.02
CA ASP A 243 1.82 -6.08 23.24
C ASP A 243 0.36 -5.70 22.96
N LEU A 244 0.12 -4.76 22.05
CA LEU A 244 -1.25 -4.40 21.65
C LEU A 244 -1.97 -5.60 21.03
N PHE A 245 -1.35 -6.28 20.06
CA PHE A 245 -1.93 -7.47 19.43
C PHE A 245 -1.97 -8.71 20.33
N SER A 246 -1.42 -8.67 21.55
CA SER A 246 -1.69 -9.69 22.57
C SER A 246 -3.08 -9.55 23.21
N LYS A 247 -3.69 -8.36 23.07
CA LYS A 247 -4.97 -7.98 23.69
C LYS A 247 -6.11 -7.87 22.68
N MET A 248 -5.79 -7.72 21.39
CA MET A 248 -6.75 -7.51 20.30
C MET A 248 -6.34 -8.29 19.05
N ASP A 249 -7.30 -8.71 18.23
CA ASP A 249 -7.04 -9.45 16.99
C ASP A 249 -6.73 -8.51 15.84
N ILE A 250 -7.43 -7.38 15.79
CA ILE A 250 -7.25 -6.34 14.77
C ILE A 250 -7.27 -4.95 15.41
N ILE A 251 -6.66 -3.99 14.71
CA ILE A 251 -6.85 -2.56 14.95
C ILE A 251 -7.64 -2.00 13.77
N ALA A 252 -8.74 -1.32 14.05
CA ALA A 252 -9.59 -0.71 13.03
C ALA A 252 -9.46 0.82 13.01
N THR A 253 -9.36 1.38 11.81
CA THR A 253 -9.25 2.81 11.56
C THR A 253 -10.10 3.23 10.36
N PRO A 254 -10.49 4.51 10.25
CA PRO A 254 -11.01 5.04 8.99
C PRO A 254 -10.01 4.87 7.84
N MET A 255 -10.49 5.02 6.61
CA MET A 255 -9.61 4.90 5.43
C MET A 255 -8.52 5.97 5.37
N SER A 256 -8.83 7.21 5.80
CA SER A 256 -7.97 8.40 5.66
C SER A 256 -8.53 9.58 6.48
N LYS A 257 -7.79 10.70 6.54
CA LYS A 257 -8.28 12.00 7.03
C LYS A 257 -8.70 12.96 5.91
N SER A 258 -8.87 12.45 4.69
CA SER A 258 -9.20 13.26 3.52
C SER A 258 -10.28 12.56 2.73
N THR A 259 -11.30 13.27 2.29
CA THR A 259 -12.18 12.75 1.25
C THR A 259 -11.43 12.70 -0.08
N MET A 260 -12.10 12.22 -1.13
CA MET A 260 -11.58 12.28 -2.48
C MET A 260 -11.17 13.71 -2.82
N VAL A 261 -9.99 13.86 -3.40
CA VAL A 261 -9.40 15.15 -3.72
C VAL A 261 -9.60 15.41 -5.20
N GLU A 262 -10.18 16.55 -5.52
CA GLU A 262 -10.37 16.97 -6.91
C GLU A 262 -9.02 17.26 -7.57
N ILE A 263 -8.92 16.89 -8.85
CA ILE A 263 -7.79 17.23 -9.71
C ILE A 263 -8.02 18.67 -10.19
N GLY A 264 -7.12 19.57 -9.79
CA GLY A 264 -7.21 20.98 -10.14
C GLY A 264 -6.91 21.27 -11.61
N ALA A 265 -7.26 22.48 -12.05
CA ALA A 265 -6.89 22.96 -13.38
C ALA A 265 -5.35 23.03 -13.49
N GLY A 266 -4.78 22.32 -14.46
CA GLY A 266 -3.33 22.28 -14.70
C GLY A 266 -2.56 21.21 -13.91
N ASP A 267 -3.17 20.53 -12.93
CA ASP A 267 -2.53 19.44 -12.18
C ASP A 267 -2.03 18.32 -13.12
N HIS A 268 -2.77 18.03 -14.19
CA HIS A 268 -2.40 17.04 -15.20
C HIS A 268 -1.24 17.48 -16.11
N LEU A 269 -0.94 18.78 -16.18
CA LEU A 269 0.15 19.33 -16.99
C LEU A 269 1.45 19.42 -16.19
N TYR A 270 1.36 19.87 -14.94
CA TYR A 270 2.54 20.27 -14.15
C TYR A 270 2.70 19.49 -12.84
N GLY A 271 1.71 18.68 -12.46
CA GLY A 271 1.63 18.08 -11.13
C GLY A 271 1.27 19.10 -10.04
N ARG A 272 1.12 18.61 -8.82
CA ARG A 272 0.81 19.42 -7.63
C ARG A 272 1.64 18.95 -6.44
N SER A 273 2.30 19.88 -5.76
CA SER A 273 2.98 19.62 -4.49
C SER A 273 2.06 19.99 -3.32
N ASP A 274 1.46 18.99 -2.68
CA ASP A 274 0.59 19.17 -1.51
C ASP A 274 0.89 18.10 -0.45
N ALA A 275 1.96 18.34 0.32
CA ALA A 275 2.39 17.44 1.38
C ALA A 275 1.34 17.28 2.50
N ASN A 276 0.53 18.32 2.76
CA ASN A 276 -0.50 18.30 3.79
C ASN A 276 -1.60 17.29 3.44
N THR A 277 -2.10 17.36 2.21
CA THR A 277 -3.11 16.41 1.71
C THR A 277 -2.56 14.99 1.64
N VAL A 278 -1.34 14.80 1.15
CA VAL A 278 -0.68 13.47 1.16
C VAL A 278 -0.57 12.91 2.59
N GLY A 279 -0.22 13.75 3.57
CA GLY A 279 -0.18 13.39 4.98
C GLY A 279 -1.53 12.96 5.54
N LYS A 280 -2.61 13.66 5.19
CA LYS A 280 -3.98 13.29 5.58
C LYS A 280 -4.44 11.98 4.95
N ILE A 281 -4.14 11.77 3.66
CA ILE A 281 -4.56 10.59 2.91
C ILE A 281 -3.94 9.31 3.47
N SER A 282 -2.64 9.35 3.78
CA SER A 282 -1.87 8.19 4.25
C SER A 282 -1.72 8.11 5.76
N TYR A 283 -2.55 8.86 6.50
CA TYR A 283 -2.44 8.95 7.95
C TYR A 283 -2.55 7.56 8.57
N PHE A 284 -3.65 6.84 8.44
CA PHE A 284 -3.81 5.58 9.18
C PHE A 284 -2.90 4.41 8.73
N THR A 285 -2.37 4.45 7.51
CA THR A 285 -1.69 3.30 6.88
C THR A 285 -0.20 3.18 7.22
N ARG A 286 0.52 4.31 7.35
CA ARG A 286 1.99 4.36 7.44
C ARG A 286 2.58 3.64 8.64
N ILE A 287 1.92 3.71 9.80
CA ILE A 287 2.45 3.08 11.02
C ILE A 287 2.58 1.57 10.83
N PHE A 288 1.65 0.94 10.09
CA PHE A 288 1.64 -0.48 9.81
C PHE A 288 2.68 -0.85 8.76
N ASN A 289 2.90 0.01 7.74
CA ASN A 289 4.03 -0.14 6.82
C ASN A 289 5.36 -0.13 7.56
N PHE A 290 5.52 0.79 8.52
CA PHE A 290 6.77 1.01 9.22
C PHE A 290 7.26 -0.20 10.01
N VAL A 291 6.33 -0.97 10.56
CA VAL A 291 6.62 -2.19 11.33
C VAL A 291 6.32 -3.48 10.57
N GLY A 292 5.72 -3.38 9.39
CA GLY A 292 5.39 -4.52 8.53
C GLY A 292 4.20 -5.36 8.98
N CYS A 293 3.28 -4.78 9.78
CA CYS A 293 2.01 -5.45 10.10
C CYS A 293 1.08 -5.44 8.88
N PRO A 294 0.40 -6.56 8.57
CA PRO A 294 -0.51 -6.60 7.44
C PRO A 294 -1.70 -5.68 7.69
N GLY A 295 -2.20 -5.08 6.61
CA GLY A 295 -3.40 -4.24 6.64
C GLY A 295 -4.26 -4.46 5.41
N ILE A 296 -5.57 -4.47 5.58
CA ILE A 296 -6.54 -4.57 4.49
C ILE A 296 -7.43 -3.32 4.48
N MET A 297 -7.72 -2.81 3.29
CA MET A 297 -8.78 -1.85 3.06
C MET A 297 -9.95 -2.59 2.43
N VAL A 298 -11.14 -2.43 3.00
CA VAL A 298 -12.39 -2.95 2.44
C VAL A 298 -13.38 -1.82 2.21
N GLN A 299 -14.32 -2.04 1.30
CA GLN A 299 -15.38 -1.10 1.01
C GLN A 299 -16.43 -1.01 2.12
N LEU A 300 -16.97 0.19 2.34
CA LEU A 300 -18.15 0.41 3.19
C LEU A 300 -19.35 0.94 2.43
N GLY A 301 -19.16 1.45 1.22
CA GLY A 301 -20.20 2.04 0.39
C GLY A 301 -19.76 3.37 -0.22
N HIS A 302 -20.76 4.18 -0.57
CA HIS A 302 -20.57 5.50 -1.16
C HIS A 302 -21.32 6.56 -0.36
N ASP A 303 -20.85 7.80 -0.42
CA ASP A 303 -21.55 8.94 0.13
C ASP A 303 -22.69 9.41 -0.80
N LYS A 304 -23.33 10.53 -0.43
CA LYS A 304 -24.43 11.12 -1.20
C LYS A 304 -24.05 11.57 -2.63
N ASN A 305 -22.76 11.73 -2.91
CA ASN A 305 -22.20 12.14 -4.19
C ASN A 305 -21.60 10.95 -4.96
N ASP A 306 -21.91 9.71 -4.55
CA ASP A 306 -21.33 8.48 -5.11
C ASP A 306 -19.80 8.38 -4.93
N VAL A 307 -19.24 9.07 -3.93
CA VAL A 307 -17.81 8.95 -3.59
C VAL A 307 -17.62 7.77 -2.63
N PRO A 308 -16.78 6.78 -2.99
CA PRO A 308 -16.58 5.62 -2.14
C PRO A 308 -15.76 5.95 -0.90
N PHE A 309 -16.07 5.24 0.19
CA PHE A 309 -15.25 5.23 1.39
C PHE A 309 -15.03 3.81 1.92
N GLY A 310 -13.91 3.64 2.61
CA GLY A 310 -13.43 2.34 3.07
C GLY A 310 -13.29 2.21 4.58
N PHE A 311 -13.05 0.98 5.02
CA PHE A 311 -12.71 0.57 6.37
C PHE A 311 -11.34 -0.08 6.34
N HIS A 312 -10.43 0.43 7.16
CA HIS A 312 -9.08 -0.09 7.25
C HIS A 312 -8.95 -0.96 8.51
N MET A 313 -8.37 -2.13 8.35
CA MET A 313 -8.04 -3.03 9.45
C MET A 313 -6.59 -3.47 9.32
N ALA A 314 -5.89 -3.54 10.45
CA ALA A 314 -4.57 -4.13 10.53
C ALA A 314 -4.55 -5.25 11.57
N ALA A 315 -3.73 -6.27 11.33
CA ALA A 315 -3.59 -7.42 12.23
C ALA A 315 -2.13 -7.61 12.64
N LYS A 316 -1.89 -8.54 13.57
CA LYS A 316 -0.55 -9.01 13.90
C LYS A 316 0.14 -9.58 12.65
N TRP A 317 1.47 -9.53 12.62
CA TRP A 317 2.26 -10.16 11.56
C TRP A 317 1.77 -11.57 11.27
N TRP A 318 1.68 -11.89 9.98
CA TRP A 318 1.32 -13.20 9.45
C TRP A 318 -0.15 -13.60 9.60
N ASN A 319 -1.02 -12.71 10.09
CA ASN A 319 -2.47 -12.95 10.22
C ASN A 319 -3.29 -12.37 9.04
N GLU A 320 -2.77 -12.46 7.81
CA GLU A 320 -3.53 -12.03 6.62
C GLU A 320 -4.87 -12.77 6.46
N GLU A 321 -4.90 -14.06 6.82
CA GLU A 321 -6.13 -14.87 6.80
C GLU A 321 -7.23 -14.25 7.67
N LYS A 322 -6.90 -13.77 8.87
CA LYS A 322 -7.88 -13.12 9.76
C LYS A 322 -8.49 -11.87 9.12
N LEU A 323 -7.65 -11.07 8.45
CA LEU A 323 -8.11 -9.88 7.73
C LEU A 323 -9.08 -10.25 6.60
N PHE A 324 -8.79 -11.33 5.85
CA PHE A 324 -9.69 -11.81 4.81
C PHE A 324 -10.97 -12.44 5.35
N GLU A 325 -10.93 -13.16 6.47
CA GLU A 325 -12.13 -13.72 7.11
C GLU A 325 -13.12 -12.62 7.50
N ILE A 326 -12.63 -11.57 8.16
CA ILE A 326 -13.44 -10.43 8.58
C ILE A 326 -13.95 -9.67 7.36
N ALA A 327 -13.08 -9.42 6.38
CA ALA A 327 -13.44 -8.73 5.14
C ALA A 327 -14.55 -9.47 4.37
N ALA A 328 -14.43 -10.78 4.22
CA ALA A 328 -15.41 -11.60 3.54
C ALA A 328 -16.76 -11.61 4.28
N PHE A 329 -16.74 -11.67 5.62
CA PHE A 329 -17.95 -11.59 6.43
C PHE A 329 -18.63 -10.22 6.35
N MET A 330 -17.83 -9.14 6.34
CA MET A 330 -18.35 -7.79 6.12
C MET A 330 -19.03 -7.64 4.76
N GLU A 331 -18.48 -8.27 3.72
CA GLU A 331 -19.05 -8.24 2.38
C GLU A 331 -20.33 -9.09 2.27
N SER A 332 -20.43 -10.25 2.92
CA SER A 332 -21.62 -11.10 2.81
C SER A 332 -22.89 -10.42 3.34
N GLU A 333 -22.75 -9.59 4.36
CA GLU A 333 -23.85 -8.87 5.02
C GLU A 333 -24.11 -7.49 4.40
N ALA A 334 -23.17 -6.98 3.61
CA ALA A 334 -23.30 -5.75 2.84
C ALA A 334 -22.63 -5.93 1.47
N PRO A 335 -23.31 -6.60 0.52
CA PRO A 335 -22.72 -7.02 -0.73
C PRO A 335 -22.11 -5.86 -1.50
N TYR A 336 -21.00 -6.15 -2.17
CA TYR A 336 -20.38 -5.23 -3.11
C TYR A 336 -21.41 -4.70 -4.11
N LYS A 337 -21.66 -3.40 -4.08
CA LYS A 337 -22.36 -2.72 -5.17
C LYS A 337 -21.31 -2.28 -6.18
N LYS A 338 -21.28 -2.95 -7.33
CA LYS A 338 -20.51 -2.50 -8.49
C LYS A 338 -20.87 -1.02 -8.78
N PRO A 339 -19.88 -0.13 -8.92
CA PRO A 339 -20.11 1.23 -9.39
C PRO A 339 -20.91 1.19 -10.70
N VAL A 340 -21.85 2.11 -10.86
CA VAL A 340 -22.69 2.19 -12.08
C VAL A 340 -21.82 2.38 -13.34
N HIS A 341 -20.62 2.95 -13.15
CA HIS A 341 -19.65 3.28 -14.19
C HIS A 341 -18.50 2.26 -14.29
N LEU A 342 -18.66 1.05 -13.76
CA LEU A 342 -17.66 0.00 -13.89
C LEU A 342 -17.43 -0.30 -15.38
N HIS A 343 -16.22 -0.05 -15.89
CA HIS A 343 -15.80 -0.11 -17.31
C HIS A 343 -16.14 1.09 -18.20
N THR A 344 -16.76 2.14 -17.68
CA THR A 344 -16.97 3.39 -18.41
C THR A 344 -16.51 4.52 -17.51
N PRO A 345 -15.22 4.87 -17.51
CA PRO A 345 -14.80 6.03 -16.74
C PRO A 345 -15.66 7.23 -17.19
N PRO A 346 -16.07 8.12 -16.28
CA PRO A 346 -16.88 9.30 -16.61
C PRO A 346 -16.08 10.35 -17.40
N PHE A 347 -15.05 9.94 -18.13
CA PHE A 347 -14.46 10.74 -19.19
C PHE A 347 -15.54 10.90 -20.25
N LYS A 348 -16.38 11.93 -20.10
CA LYS A 348 -16.88 12.64 -21.27
C LYS A 348 -15.61 12.95 -22.08
N THR A 349 -15.45 12.30 -23.22
CA THR A 349 -14.53 12.76 -24.25
C THR A 349 -14.88 14.23 -24.46
N ALA A 350 -14.00 15.11 -23.97
CA ALA A 350 -14.13 16.55 -24.15
C ALA A 350 -13.94 16.90 -25.63
#